data_AF-A0A3M2GY88-F1
#
_entry.id   AF-A0A3M2GY88-F1
#
_cell.length_a   1.000
_cell.length_b   1.000
_cell.length_c   1.000
_cell.angle_alpha   90.00
_cell.angle_beta   90.00
_cell.angle_gamma   90.00
#
_symmetry.space_group_name_H-M   'P 1'
#
loop_
_entity.id
_entity.type
_entity.pdbx_description
1 polymer ?
#
loop_
_entity_poly.entity_id
_entity_poly.type
_entity_poly.pdbx_seq_one_letter_code
_entity_poly.pdbx_strand_id
1 'polypeptide(L)'
;MSDETRWWHRAACRGVDPDIRRHFHTTAEGEGDPGWYAPAYAVCGRCPVADECLEDGLSERWHVWGGLAVGQRRRVIWLRRRGRWVEADEAVAEFRRRNARLARRGWRPRRRGEAVVA
;
A
#
# COMPACT_ATOMS: atom_id res chain seq x y z
N MET A 1 -7.81 -23.47 18.91
CA MET A 1 -7.04 -23.36 17.66
C MET A 1 -6.65 -21.91 17.51
N SER A 2 -5.35 -21.59 17.61
CA SER A 2 -4.87 -20.20 17.65
C SER A 2 -5.02 -19.54 16.27
N ASP A 3 -5.48 -18.28 16.23
CA ASP A 3 -5.70 -17.43 15.03
C ASP A 3 -4.37 -17.00 14.34
N GLU A 4 -3.24 -17.52 14.81
CA GLU A 4 -1.88 -17.08 14.48
C GLU A 4 -1.43 -17.40 13.05
N THR A 5 -2.18 -18.24 12.33
CA THR A 5 -1.88 -18.64 10.95
C THR A 5 -2.30 -17.59 9.92
N ARG A 6 -3.17 -16.64 10.28
CA ARG A 6 -3.71 -15.69 9.29
C ARG A 6 -2.66 -14.66 8.87
N TRP A 7 -2.57 -14.39 7.56
CA TRP A 7 -1.47 -13.59 6.99
C TRP A 7 -1.37 -12.19 7.62
N TRP A 8 -2.49 -11.57 8.01
CA TRP A 8 -2.50 -10.23 8.58
C TRP A 8 -1.81 -10.13 9.94
N HIS A 9 -1.60 -11.24 10.66
CA HIS A 9 -0.78 -11.23 11.88
C HIS A 9 0.69 -10.93 11.59
N ARG A 10 1.18 -11.24 10.38
CA ARG A 10 2.55 -10.99 9.91
C ARG A 10 2.68 -9.69 9.11
N ALA A 11 1.60 -8.89 9.00
CA ALA A 11 1.61 -7.67 8.20
C ALA A 11 2.48 -6.57 8.83
N ALA A 12 3.42 -6.02 8.07
CA ALA A 12 4.32 -4.96 8.54
C ALA A 12 3.58 -3.65 8.88
N CYS A 13 2.37 -3.44 8.35
CA CYS A 13 1.53 -2.29 8.70
C CYS A 13 0.86 -2.44 10.09
N ARG A 14 0.87 -3.63 10.68
CA ARG A 14 0.35 -3.86 12.03
C ARG A 14 1.30 -3.20 13.04
N GLY A 15 0.85 -2.12 13.68
CA GLY A 15 1.62 -1.41 14.70
C GLY A 15 2.53 -0.30 14.18
N VAL A 16 2.36 0.14 12.92
CA VAL A 16 3.02 1.38 12.46
C VAL A 16 2.47 2.59 13.21
N ASP A 17 3.28 3.65 13.23
CA ASP A 17 2.92 4.93 13.83
C ASP A 17 1.58 5.46 13.28
N PRO A 18 0.68 6.01 14.12
CA PRO A 18 -0.58 6.61 13.66
C PRO A 18 -0.41 7.62 12.51
N ASP A 19 0.68 8.38 12.50
CA ASP A 19 1.00 9.33 11.44
C ASP A 19 1.29 8.63 10.10
N ILE A 20 1.83 7.41 10.12
CA ILE A 20 2.00 6.59 8.92
C ILE A 20 0.68 5.91 8.56
N ARG A 21 -0.05 5.42 9.56
CA ARG A 21 -1.31 4.66 9.37
C ARG A 21 -2.37 5.45 8.61
N ARG A 22 -2.47 6.75 8.81
CA ARG A 22 -3.43 7.61 8.08
C ARG A 22 -3.21 7.61 6.55
N HIS A 23 -1.99 7.35 6.09
CA HIS A 23 -1.64 7.33 4.66
C HIS A 23 -2.07 6.03 3.94
N PHE A 24 -2.64 5.05 4.65
CA PHE A 24 -3.23 3.86 4.02
C PHE A 24 -4.66 4.11 3.52
N HIS A 25 -5.29 5.21 3.92
CA HIS A 25 -6.67 5.58 3.58
C HIS A 25 -6.67 6.69 2.53
N THR A 26 -7.71 6.73 1.69
CA THR A 26 -8.01 7.91 0.87
C THR A 26 -8.80 8.89 1.75
N THR A 27 -8.32 10.11 1.89
CA THR A 27 -9.02 11.22 2.58
C THR A 27 -9.15 12.39 1.59
N ALA A 28 -9.98 13.39 1.93
CA ALA A 28 -10.04 14.63 1.15
C ALA A 28 -8.68 15.32 1.02
N GLU A 29 -7.82 15.20 2.04
CA GLU A 29 -6.45 15.74 2.07
C GLU A 29 -5.49 14.99 1.14
N GLY A 30 -5.79 13.74 0.79
CA GLY A 30 -5.01 12.87 -0.08
C GLY A 30 -5.66 12.59 -1.44
N GLU A 31 -6.75 13.29 -1.76
CA GLU A 31 -7.51 13.06 -2.98
C GLU A 31 -6.72 13.61 -4.19
N GLY A 32 -6.33 12.72 -5.09
CA GLY A 32 -5.61 13.09 -6.32
C GLY A 32 -4.10 13.26 -6.22
N ASP A 33 -3.50 13.31 -5.01
CA ASP A 33 -2.04 13.35 -4.85
C ASP A 33 -1.43 11.92 -4.75
N PRO A 34 -0.63 11.48 -5.74
CA PRO A 34 0.09 10.21 -5.64
C PRO A 34 1.12 10.16 -4.50
N GLY A 35 1.59 11.32 -4.03
CA GLY A 35 2.53 11.48 -2.93
C GLY A 35 1.92 11.16 -1.56
N TRP A 36 0.62 11.37 -1.37
CA TRP A 36 -0.08 11.06 -0.11
C TRP A 36 0.16 9.63 0.38
N TYR A 37 0.17 8.66 -0.53
CA TYR A 37 0.35 7.24 -0.20
C TYR A 37 1.82 6.83 -0.04
N ALA A 38 2.79 7.73 -0.26
CA ALA A 38 4.22 7.42 -0.17
C ALA A 38 4.64 6.75 1.15
N PRO A 39 4.13 7.16 2.33
CA PRO A 39 4.45 6.50 3.61
C PRO A 39 3.90 5.06 3.66
N ALA A 40 2.68 4.84 3.18
CA ALA A 40 2.09 3.50 3.09
C ALA A 40 2.88 2.60 2.13
N TYR A 41 3.30 3.14 0.97
CA TYR A 41 4.14 2.41 0.01
C TYR A 41 5.49 2.00 0.59
N ALA A 42 6.10 2.83 1.45
CA ALA A 42 7.35 2.49 2.14
C ALA A 42 7.20 1.25 3.04
N VAL A 43 6.07 1.16 3.75
CA VAL A 43 5.73 0.01 4.60
C VAL A 43 5.41 -1.22 3.75
N CYS A 44 4.53 -1.08 2.76
CA CYS A 44 4.12 -2.19 1.90
C CYS A 44 5.31 -2.81 1.15
N GLY A 45 6.27 -2.00 0.70
CA GLY A 45 7.46 -2.48 -0.02
C GLY A 45 8.41 -3.35 0.81
N ARG A 46 8.21 -3.46 2.13
CA ARG A 46 8.99 -4.31 3.04
C ARG A 46 8.13 -5.36 3.73
N CYS A 47 6.84 -5.43 3.38
CA CYS A 47 5.88 -6.30 4.06
C CYS A 47 6.01 -7.74 3.54
N PRO A 48 6.18 -8.74 4.42
CA PRO A 48 6.38 -10.14 4.00
C PRO A 48 5.12 -10.81 3.46
N VAL A 49 3.95 -10.18 3.64
CA VAL A 49 2.64 -10.71 3.22
C VAL A 49 1.98 -9.82 2.16
N ALA A 50 2.79 -9.11 1.37
CA ALA A 50 2.29 -8.13 0.41
C ALA A 50 1.45 -8.78 -0.70
N ASP A 51 1.72 -10.04 -1.05
CA ASP A 51 0.99 -10.76 -2.08
C ASP A 51 -0.35 -11.28 -1.54
N GLU A 52 -0.36 -11.95 -0.39
CA GLU A 52 -1.61 -12.37 0.27
C GLU A 52 -2.51 -11.16 0.56
N CYS A 53 -1.92 -10.06 1.03
CA CYS A 53 -2.62 -8.81 1.24
C CYS A 53 -3.20 -8.24 -0.06
N LEU A 54 -2.48 -8.32 -1.19
CA LEU A 54 -3.01 -7.81 -2.45
C LEU A 54 -4.21 -8.64 -2.90
N GLU A 55 -4.10 -9.97 -2.87
CA GLU A 55 -5.15 -10.87 -3.34
C GLU A 55 -6.46 -10.65 -2.59
N ASP A 56 -6.43 -10.66 -1.26
CA ASP A 56 -7.61 -10.35 -0.43
C ASP A 56 -8.11 -8.91 -0.67
N GLY A 57 -7.17 -7.99 -0.91
CA GLY A 57 -7.46 -6.60 -1.19
C GLY A 57 -8.06 -6.33 -2.57
N LEU A 58 -8.05 -7.24 -3.54
CA LEU A 58 -8.55 -6.90 -4.88
C LEU A 58 -10.05 -6.56 -4.89
N SER A 59 -10.85 -7.15 -4.02
CA SER A 59 -12.29 -6.83 -3.89
C SER A 59 -12.57 -5.59 -3.03
N GLU A 60 -11.58 -5.08 -2.31
CA GLU A 60 -11.79 -4.04 -1.32
C GLU A 60 -11.99 -2.66 -1.94
N ARG A 61 -12.96 -1.92 -1.41
CA ARG A 61 -13.39 -0.62 -1.99
C ARG A 61 -12.38 0.49 -1.75
N TRP A 62 -11.66 0.41 -0.63
CA TRP A 62 -10.81 1.47 -0.12
C TRP A 62 -9.42 0.95 0.24
N HIS A 63 -8.57 1.90 0.62
CA HIS A 63 -7.21 1.69 1.13
C HIS A 63 -6.16 1.23 0.12
N VAL A 64 -4.90 1.36 0.54
CA VAL A 64 -3.75 0.71 -0.07
C VAL A 64 -3.67 -0.74 0.39
N TRP A 65 -3.62 -1.68 -0.55
CA TRP A 65 -3.45 -3.11 -0.28
C TRP A 65 -2.32 -3.67 -1.11
N GLY A 66 -1.44 -4.49 -0.51
CA GLY A 66 -0.30 -5.09 -1.20
C GLY A 66 0.64 -4.08 -1.90
N GLY A 67 0.62 -2.82 -1.44
CA GLY A 67 1.35 -1.71 -2.04
C GLY A 67 0.68 -1.05 -3.24
N LEU A 68 -0.60 -1.32 -3.51
CA LEU A 68 -1.38 -0.72 -4.59
C LEU A 68 -2.55 0.10 -4.04
N ALA A 69 -2.74 1.31 -4.56
CA ALA A 69 -3.92 2.12 -4.30
C ALA A 69 -5.15 1.63 -5.12
N VAL A 70 -6.34 2.14 -4.78
CA VAL A 70 -7.62 1.74 -5.40
C VAL A 70 -7.57 1.77 -6.93
N GLY A 71 -7.09 2.87 -7.54
CA GLY A 71 -7.01 3.00 -8.99
C GLY A 71 -6.08 1.97 -9.66
N GLN A 72 -4.97 1.63 -9.00
CA GLN A 72 -4.03 0.63 -9.48
C GLN A 72 -4.65 -0.78 -9.42
N ARG A 73 -5.33 -1.11 -8.31
CA ARG A 73 -6.07 -2.38 -8.19
C ARG A 73 -7.17 -2.51 -9.24
N ARG A 74 -7.92 -1.44 -9.52
CA ARG A 74 -8.95 -1.46 -10.59
C ARG A 74 -8.38 -1.86 -11.95
N ARG A 75 -7.16 -1.44 -12.27
CA ARG A 75 -6.46 -1.87 -13.50
C ARG A 75 -6.15 -3.37 -13.49
N VAL A 76 -5.64 -3.89 -12.38
CA VAL A 76 -5.34 -5.33 -12.21
C VAL A 76 -6.61 -6.16 -12.35
N ILE A 77 -7.68 -5.78 -11.65
CA ILE A 77 -8.99 -6.44 -11.74
C ILE A 77 -9.52 -6.46 -13.18
N TRP A 78 -9.40 -5.34 -13.89
CA TRP A 78 -9.83 -5.24 -15.29
C TRP A 78 -9.04 -6.19 -16.21
N LEU A 79 -7.73 -6.32 -16.02
CA LEU A 79 -6.88 -7.23 -16.80
C LEU A 79 -7.25 -8.70 -16.53
N ARG A 80 -7.38 -9.08 -15.25
CA ARG A 80 -7.79 -10.43 -14.83
C ARG A 80 -9.17 -10.82 -15.37
N ARG A 81 -10.15 -9.90 -15.32
CA ARG A 81 -11.49 -10.12 -15.90
C ARG A 81 -11.48 -10.36 -17.42
N ARG A 82 -10.42 -9.94 -18.13
CA ARG A 82 -10.23 -10.18 -19.57
C ARG A 82 -9.34 -11.39 -19.86
N GLY A 83 -8.99 -12.17 -18.84
CA GLY A 83 -8.08 -13.32 -18.98
C GLY A 83 -6.61 -12.95 -19.21
N ARG A 84 -6.23 -11.68 -19.06
CA ARG A 84 -4.87 -11.18 -19.31
C ARG A 84 -4.04 -11.26 -18.02
N TRP A 85 -3.80 -12.47 -17.54
CA TRP A 85 -3.15 -12.73 -16.25
C TRP A 85 -1.68 -12.28 -16.20
N VAL A 86 -0.89 -12.59 -17.24
CA VAL A 86 0.52 -12.17 -17.34
C VAL A 86 0.65 -10.65 -17.23
N GLU A 87 -0.18 -9.91 -17.96
CA GLU A 87 -0.16 -8.45 -17.91
C GLU A 87 -0.68 -7.89 -16.58
N ALA A 88 -1.60 -8.59 -15.92
CA ALA A 88 -2.04 -8.21 -14.58
C ALA A 88 -0.88 -8.28 -13.59
N ASP A 89 -0.07 -9.34 -13.66
CA ASP A 89 1.10 -9.53 -12.81
C ASP A 89 2.21 -8.53 -13.13
N GLU A 90 2.44 -8.26 -14.42
CA GLU A 90 3.35 -7.19 -14.88
C GLU A 90 2.92 -5.81 -14.36
N ALA A 91 1.61 -5.51 -14.41
CA ALA A 91 1.06 -4.26 -13.90
C ALA A 91 1.24 -4.14 -12.38
N VAL A 92 1.03 -5.23 -11.62
CA VAL A 92 1.31 -5.26 -10.18
C VAL A 92 2.78 -4.91 -9.91
N ALA A 93 3.70 -5.58 -10.62
CA ALA A 93 5.14 -5.33 -10.48
C ALA A 93 5.52 -3.89 -10.85
N GLU A 94 4.95 -3.35 -11.93
CA GLU A 94 5.16 -1.97 -12.36
C GLU A 94 4.68 -0.96 -11.30
N PHE A 95 3.45 -1.13 -10.79
CA PHE A 95 2.90 -0.26 -9.77
C PHE A 95 3.73 -0.29 -8.49
N ARG A 96 4.16 -1.47 -8.03
CA ARG A 96 5.05 -1.59 -6.87
C ARG A 96 6.39 -0.88 -7.09
N ARG A 97 7.01 -1.02 -8.27
CA ARG A 97 8.25 -0.28 -8.61
C ARG A 97 8.02 1.24 -8.61
N ARG A 98 6.92 1.72 -9.19
CA ARG A 98 6.57 3.15 -9.20
C ARG A 98 6.33 3.68 -7.78
N ASN A 99 5.56 2.95 -6.98
CA ASN A 99 5.19 3.32 -5.62
C ASN A 99 6.42 3.32 -4.69
N ALA A 100 7.35 2.37 -4.86
CA ALA A 100 8.63 2.37 -4.16
C ALA A 100 9.50 3.60 -4.51
N ARG A 101 9.45 4.09 -5.75
CA ARG A 101 10.13 5.35 -6.12
C ARG A 101 9.48 6.56 -5.44
N LEU A 102 8.15 6.62 -5.39
CA LEU A 102 7.43 7.69 -4.68
C LEU A 102 7.75 7.70 -3.18
N ALA A 103 7.75 6.53 -2.55
CA ALA A 103 8.15 6.34 -1.15
C ALA A 103 9.54 6.94 -0.86
N ARG A 104 10.51 6.75 -1.77
CA ARG A 104 11.88 7.27 -1.61
C ARG A 104 11.99 8.78 -1.85
N ARG A 105 11.14 9.36 -2.70
CA ARG A 105 11.21 10.78 -3.10
C ARG A 105 10.48 11.71 -2.14
N GLY A 106 9.30 11.29 -1.66
CA GLY A 106 8.37 12.16 -0.94
C GLY A 106 8.36 12.01 0.58
N TRP A 107 8.90 10.91 1.13
CA TRP A 107 8.77 10.61 2.55
C TRP A 107 10.12 10.50 3.26
N ARG A 108 10.36 11.41 4.22
CA ARG A 108 11.37 11.24 5.26
C ARG A 108 10.63 11.03 6.59
N PRO A 109 10.82 9.90 7.30
CA PRO A 109 10.22 9.73 8.61
C PRO A 109 10.73 10.83 9.54
N ARG A 110 9.81 11.53 10.23
CA ARG A 110 10.21 12.37 11.36
C ARG A 110 10.90 11.49 12.39
N ARG A 111 12.07 11.90 12.88
CA ARG A 111 12.65 11.23 14.05
C ARG A 111 11.75 11.52 15.24
N ARG A 112 11.41 10.50 16.03
CA ARG A 112 10.74 10.69 17.32
C ARG A 112 11.56 11.71 18.13
N GLY A 113 11.01 12.89 18.40
CA GLY A 113 11.66 13.97 19.17
C GLY A 113 11.96 15.28 18.42
N GLU A 114 11.74 15.39 17.10
CA GLU A 114 11.87 16.69 16.40
C GLU A 114 10.61 17.56 16.61
N ALA A 115 10.73 18.57 17.46
CA ALA A 115 9.72 19.60 17.66
C ALA A 115 9.49 20.40 16.36
N VAL A 116 8.23 20.67 16.04
CA VAL A 116 7.85 21.61 14.99
C VAL A 116 8.06 23.01 15.56
N VAL A 117 9.13 23.70 15.16
CA VAL A 117 9.18 25.15 15.30
C VAL A 117 8.19 25.73 14.29
N ALA A 118 7.22 26.46 14.82
CA ALA A 118 6.14 27.16 14.11
C ALA A 118 6.68 28.25 13.18
#